data_AF-A0A4Q4MWK5-F1
#
_entry.id   AF-A0A4Q4MWK5-F1
#
_cell.length_a   1.000
_cell.length_b   1.000
_cell.length_c   1.000
_cell.angle_alpha   90.00
_cell.angle_beta   90.00
_cell.angle_gamma   90.00
#
_symmetry.space_group_name_H-M   'P 1'
#
loop_
_entity.id
_entity.type
_entity.pdbx_description
1 polymer ?
#
loop_
_entity_poly.entity_id
_entity_poly.type
_entity_poly.pdbx_seq_one_letter_code
_entity_poly.pdbx_strand_id
1 'polypeptide(L)'
;MVQIVQHHGSEQNAGTPKIGSLCFQYSKAVKDAKDDIERVQRKVGDIERIQKDIKKLLEGPHKARFSTTYRLFDSLSQCLQELKDLKVKLDPGKTRKTMSRFGVQALQWPFTSKQVDKIVSNLEGYKQTFSLALQVDQTDLMLDVDQKLDLVTLDAHSLHRKLDLARLPIAQGACYNSRNEEHNARCLPNTRTKLLDDITT
;
A
#
# COMPACT_ATOMS: atom_id res chain seq x y z
N MET A 1 4.74 14.81 -13.14
CA MET A 1 4.86 13.47 -12.51
C MET A 1 3.51 12.78 -12.33
N VAL A 2 2.52 13.40 -11.69
CA VAL A 2 1.12 12.91 -11.68
C VAL A 2 0.56 12.82 -13.12
N GLN A 3 1.01 13.70 -14.02
CA GLN A 3 0.58 13.73 -15.42
C GLN A 3 0.90 12.49 -16.26
N ILE A 4 1.94 11.70 -15.96
CA ILE A 4 2.28 10.53 -16.81
C ILE A 4 1.41 9.32 -16.42
N VAL A 5 1.14 9.18 -15.12
CA VAL A 5 0.15 8.23 -14.60
C VAL A 5 -1.30 8.69 -14.90
N GLN A 6 -1.56 10.00 -14.99
CA GLN A 6 -2.85 10.56 -15.40
C GLN A 6 -3.10 10.46 -16.90
N HIS A 7 -2.14 10.77 -17.78
CA HIS A 7 -2.35 10.66 -19.23
C HIS A 7 -2.56 9.21 -19.67
N HIS A 8 -1.77 8.27 -19.14
CA HIS A 8 -1.96 6.85 -19.46
C HIS A 8 -3.17 6.22 -18.77
N GLY A 9 -3.64 6.77 -17.65
CA GLY A 9 -4.88 6.34 -16.99
C GLY A 9 -6.15 6.85 -17.69
N SER A 10 -6.08 8.02 -18.33
CA SER A 10 -7.22 8.66 -19.00
C SER A 10 -7.42 8.20 -20.45
N GLU A 11 -6.35 7.82 -21.17
CA GLU A 11 -6.46 7.29 -22.55
C GLU A 11 -6.95 5.83 -22.64
N GLN A 12 -7.14 5.15 -21.51
CA GLN A 12 -7.77 3.82 -21.49
C GLN A 12 -9.31 3.86 -21.42
N ASN A 13 -9.93 5.03 -21.36
CA ASN A 13 -11.40 5.19 -21.23
C ASN A 13 -12.03 5.84 -22.47
N ALA A 14 -12.16 5.06 -23.55
CA ALA A 14 -13.29 5.13 -24.50
C ALA A 14 -13.07 4.12 -25.65
N GLY A 15 -13.43 2.85 -25.44
CA GLY A 15 -13.74 1.94 -26.56
C GLY A 15 -12.69 0.94 -27.01
N THR A 16 -11.53 0.80 -26.35
CA THR A 16 -10.56 -0.28 -26.67
C THR A 16 -10.67 -1.47 -25.69
N PRO A 17 -10.73 -2.72 -26.18
CA PRO A 17 -10.88 -3.89 -25.32
C PRO A 17 -9.66 -4.10 -24.42
N LYS A 18 -9.88 -4.51 -23.15
CA LYS A 18 -8.79 -4.79 -22.20
C LYS A 18 -8.01 -6.04 -22.60
N ILE A 19 -6.71 -6.11 -22.27
CA ILE A 19 -5.85 -7.28 -22.55
C ILE A 19 -6.49 -8.57 -22.03
N GLY A 20 -6.99 -8.56 -20.79
CA GLY A 20 -7.67 -9.73 -20.21
C GLY A 20 -8.87 -10.22 -21.02
N SER A 21 -9.65 -9.29 -21.61
CA SER A 21 -10.78 -9.63 -22.48
C SER A 21 -10.34 -10.21 -23.83
N LEU A 22 -9.28 -9.66 -24.42
CA LEU A 22 -8.70 -10.20 -25.66
C LEU A 22 -8.17 -11.62 -25.43
N CYS A 23 -7.40 -11.83 -24.36
CA CYS A 23 -6.94 -13.16 -23.98
C CYS A 23 -8.10 -14.14 -23.73
N PHE A 24 -9.21 -13.69 -23.13
CA PHE A 24 -10.40 -14.55 -22.93
C PHE A 24 -11.08 -14.93 -24.26
N GLN A 25 -11.05 -14.05 -25.26
CA GLN A 25 -11.53 -14.39 -26.61
C GLN A 25 -10.63 -15.45 -27.25
N TYR A 26 -9.31 -15.33 -27.10
CA TYR A 26 -8.36 -16.35 -27.55
C TYR A 26 -8.54 -17.68 -26.84
N SER A 27 -8.76 -17.72 -25.53
CA SER A 27 -8.90 -19.00 -24.80
C SER A 27 -10.15 -19.78 -25.22
N LYS A 28 -11.19 -19.09 -25.70
CA LYS A 28 -12.39 -19.72 -26.28
C LYS A 28 -12.16 -20.25 -27.70
N ALA A 29 -11.33 -19.57 -28.48
CA ALA A 29 -11.17 -19.84 -29.91
C ALA A 29 -9.95 -20.72 -30.24
N VAL A 30 -8.93 -20.76 -29.38
CA VAL A 30 -7.65 -21.46 -29.61
C VAL A 30 -7.38 -22.41 -28.45
N LYS A 31 -7.58 -23.71 -28.67
CA LYS A 31 -7.33 -24.74 -27.65
C LYS A 31 -5.84 -24.98 -27.40
N ASP A 32 -5.03 -24.90 -28.45
CA ASP A 32 -3.60 -25.27 -28.40
C ASP A 32 -2.69 -24.24 -27.73
N ALA A 33 -3.23 -23.05 -27.40
CA ALA A 33 -2.49 -21.97 -26.75
C ALA A 33 -3.01 -21.65 -25.34
N LYS A 34 -3.88 -22.49 -24.78
CA LYS A 34 -4.59 -22.19 -23.52
C LYS A 34 -3.64 -21.86 -22.37
N ASP A 35 -2.60 -22.66 -22.18
CA ASP A 35 -1.63 -22.46 -21.09
C ASP A 35 -0.86 -21.14 -21.27
N ASP A 36 -0.44 -20.84 -22.49
CA ASP A 36 0.24 -19.59 -22.84
C ASP A 36 -0.66 -18.37 -22.59
N ILE A 37 -1.94 -18.47 -22.95
CA ILE A 37 -2.94 -17.42 -22.71
C ILE A 37 -3.12 -17.19 -21.20
N GLU A 38 -3.27 -18.25 -20.42
CA GLU A 38 -3.44 -18.15 -18.96
C GLU A 38 -2.21 -17.54 -18.27
N ARG A 39 -1.01 -17.90 -18.73
CA ARG A 39 0.25 -17.34 -18.22
C ARG A 39 0.33 -15.84 -18.46
N VAL A 40 0.01 -15.38 -19.67
CA VAL A 40 -0.03 -13.93 -20.00
C VAL A 40 -1.09 -13.22 -19.18
N GLN A 41 -2.32 -13.75 -19.11
CA GLN A 41 -3.41 -13.15 -18.35
C GLN A 41 -3.05 -12.94 -16.87
N ARG A 42 -2.47 -13.97 -16.24
CA ARG A 42 -2.07 -13.90 -14.83
C ARG A 42 -1.06 -12.80 -14.59
N LYS A 43 0.00 -12.72 -15.42
CA LYS A 43 1.05 -11.71 -15.26
C LYS A 43 0.57 -10.30 -15.54
N VAL A 44 -0.27 -10.11 -16.56
CA VAL A 44 -0.89 -8.81 -16.84
C VAL A 44 -1.78 -8.37 -15.68
N GLY A 45 -2.59 -9.28 -15.14
CA GLY A 45 -3.44 -8.99 -13.97
C GLY A 45 -2.64 -8.59 -12.72
N ASP A 46 -1.55 -9.30 -12.42
CA ASP A 46 -0.62 -8.95 -11.34
C ASP A 46 -0.07 -7.52 -11.51
N ILE A 47 0.39 -7.18 -12.71
CA ILE A 47 0.97 -5.87 -13.02
C ILE A 47 -0.08 -4.76 -12.97
N GLU A 48 -1.26 -4.96 -13.53
CA GLU A 48 -2.37 -3.99 -13.46
C GLU A 48 -2.75 -3.67 -12.01
N ARG A 49 -2.76 -4.70 -11.14
CA ARG A 49 -3.00 -4.51 -9.70
C ARG A 49 -1.88 -3.70 -9.05
N ILE A 50 -0.62 -4.06 -9.28
CA ILE A 50 0.54 -3.35 -8.71
C ILE A 50 0.57 -1.89 -9.16
N GLN A 51 0.35 -1.62 -10.46
CA GLN A 51 0.31 -0.25 -10.98
C GLN A 51 -0.81 0.57 -10.33
N LYS A 52 -2.00 -0.03 -10.10
CA LYS A 52 -3.10 0.62 -9.40
C LYS A 52 -2.75 0.93 -7.95
N ASP A 53 -2.09 0.02 -7.25
CA ASP A 53 -1.69 0.20 -5.86
C ASP A 53 -0.60 1.27 -5.73
N ILE A 54 0.42 1.25 -6.59
CA ILE A 54 1.46 2.31 -6.67
C ILE A 54 0.82 3.67 -6.97
N LYS A 55 -0.14 3.74 -7.91
CA LYS A 55 -0.86 4.98 -8.20
C LYS A 55 -1.55 5.54 -6.96
N LYS A 56 -2.32 4.71 -6.25
CA LYS A 56 -3.01 5.13 -5.01
C LYS A 56 -2.03 5.63 -3.96
N LEU A 57 -0.87 4.97 -3.83
CA LEU A 57 0.17 5.34 -2.90
C LEU A 57 0.74 6.73 -3.22
N LEU A 58 1.01 7.00 -4.50
CA LEU A 58 1.58 8.25 -5.00
C LEU A 58 0.58 9.41 -5.07
N GLU A 59 -0.71 9.12 -5.13
CA GLU A 59 -1.79 10.12 -5.06
C GLU A 59 -2.22 10.38 -3.60
N GLY A 60 -1.77 9.56 -2.66
CA GLY A 60 -2.13 9.65 -1.25
C GLY A 60 -1.47 10.80 -0.47
N PRO A 61 -1.92 11.04 0.77
CA PRO A 61 -1.43 12.13 1.63
C PRO A 61 0.06 12.00 2.00
N HIS A 62 0.62 10.80 1.85
CA HIS A 62 2.00 10.49 2.22
C HIS A 62 2.93 10.31 1.02
N LYS A 63 2.55 10.77 -0.17
CA LYS A 63 3.32 10.59 -1.41
C LYS A 63 4.80 11.01 -1.34
N ALA A 64 5.14 12.03 -0.55
CA ALA A 64 6.50 12.51 -0.39
C ALA A 64 7.43 11.51 0.31
N ARG A 65 6.87 10.51 0.99
CA ARG A 65 7.58 9.46 1.73
C ARG A 65 8.06 8.30 0.85
N PHE A 66 7.64 8.26 -0.41
CA PHE A 66 8.00 7.20 -1.37
C PHE A 66 8.97 7.76 -2.42
N SER A 67 10.13 8.22 -1.96
CA SER A 67 11.08 8.94 -2.83
C SER A 67 11.79 8.00 -3.80
N THR A 68 12.03 6.74 -3.41
CA THR A 68 12.62 5.72 -4.27
C THR A 68 11.63 5.28 -5.34
N THR A 69 10.32 5.42 -5.11
CA THR A 69 9.29 5.21 -6.12
C THR A 69 9.43 6.16 -7.33
N TYR A 70 10.12 7.31 -7.20
CA TYR A 70 10.50 8.12 -8.37
C TYR A 70 11.50 7.41 -9.29
N ARG A 71 12.34 6.52 -8.76
CA ARG A 71 13.24 5.66 -9.55
C ARG A 71 12.50 4.57 -10.31
N LEU A 72 11.26 4.26 -9.94
CA LEU A 72 10.42 3.33 -10.70
C LEU A 72 9.85 3.94 -11.97
N PHE A 73 10.02 5.24 -12.20
CA PHE A 73 9.40 5.93 -13.32
C PHE A 73 9.75 5.32 -14.68
N ASP A 74 11.03 5.04 -14.92
CA ASP A 74 11.48 4.45 -16.17
C ASP A 74 10.94 3.03 -16.34
N SER A 75 11.01 2.22 -15.29
CA SER A 75 10.47 0.85 -15.28
C SER A 75 8.95 0.81 -15.47
N LEU A 76 8.22 1.75 -14.88
CA LEU A 76 6.77 1.92 -15.06
C LEU A 76 6.44 2.32 -16.50
N SER A 77 7.20 3.26 -17.07
CA SER A 77 7.02 3.71 -18.45
C SER A 77 7.29 2.58 -19.45
N GLN A 78 8.37 1.82 -19.25
CA GLN A 78 8.69 0.65 -20.07
C GLN A 78 7.62 -0.44 -19.92
N CYS A 79 7.20 -0.75 -18.70
CA CYS A 79 6.15 -1.73 -18.44
C CYS A 79 4.82 -1.35 -19.12
N LEU A 80 4.43 -0.07 -19.05
CA LEU A 80 3.25 0.45 -19.73
C LEU A 80 3.37 0.33 -21.25
N GLN A 81 4.54 0.60 -21.81
CA GLN A 81 4.79 0.44 -23.24
C GLN A 81 4.69 -1.04 -23.66
N GLU A 82 5.27 -1.96 -22.89
CA GLU A 82 5.15 -3.40 -23.18
C GLU A 82 3.70 -3.88 -23.11
N LEU A 83 2.91 -3.41 -22.15
CA LEU A 83 1.48 -3.72 -22.08
C LEU A 83 0.72 -3.15 -23.28
N LYS A 84 1.06 -1.95 -23.76
CA LYS A 84 0.48 -1.37 -24.98
C LYS A 84 0.82 -2.22 -26.20
N ASP A 85 2.09 -2.59 -26.38
CA ASP A 85 2.54 -3.41 -27.50
C ASP A 85 1.89 -4.80 -27.48
N LEU A 86 1.75 -5.38 -26.28
CA LEU A 86 1.02 -6.63 -26.05
C LEU A 86 -0.44 -6.50 -26.47
N LYS A 87 -1.11 -5.42 -26.06
CA LYS A 87 -2.50 -5.13 -26.43
C LYS A 87 -2.67 -4.98 -27.94
N VAL A 88 -1.77 -4.26 -28.61
CA VAL A 88 -1.81 -4.09 -30.08
C VAL A 88 -1.67 -5.42 -30.79
N LYS A 89 -0.76 -6.29 -30.35
CA LYS A 89 -0.57 -7.62 -30.95
C LYS A 89 -1.74 -8.57 -30.68
N LEU A 90 -2.42 -8.41 -29.55
CA LEU A 90 -3.61 -9.19 -29.19
C LEU A 90 -4.89 -8.66 -29.85
N ASP A 91 -4.92 -7.42 -30.32
CA ASP A 91 -6.11 -6.88 -30.97
C ASP A 91 -6.19 -7.41 -32.42
N PRO A 92 -7.21 -8.23 -32.76
CA PRO A 92 -7.38 -8.72 -34.11
C PRO A 92 -7.73 -7.62 -35.14
N GLY A 93 -7.94 -6.37 -34.70
CA GLY A 93 -8.10 -5.19 -35.54
C GLY A 93 -9.47 -5.05 -36.21
N LYS A 94 -9.76 -3.84 -36.73
CA LYS A 94 -10.94 -3.55 -37.58
C LYS A 94 -10.85 -4.19 -38.98
N THR A 95 -9.67 -4.65 -39.39
CA THR A 95 -9.41 -5.31 -40.69
C THR A 95 -10.24 -6.56 -40.95
N ARG A 96 -10.87 -7.11 -39.91
CA ARG A 96 -11.81 -8.24 -40.02
C ARG A 96 -13.22 -7.84 -40.48
N LYS A 97 -13.63 -6.56 -40.37
CA LYS A 97 -14.97 -6.12 -40.84
C LYS A 97 -15.12 -6.21 -42.37
N THR A 98 -14.03 -6.25 -43.11
CA THR A 98 -14.03 -6.38 -44.58
C THR A 98 -13.84 -7.82 -45.07
N MET A 99 -13.55 -8.79 -44.20
CA MET A 99 -13.36 -10.22 -44.57
C MET A 99 -14.55 -11.13 -44.20
N SER A 100 -15.71 -10.61 -43.78
CA SER A 100 -16.83 -11.46 -43.33
C SER A 100 -17.65 -12.11 -44.46
N ARG A 101 -17.10 -12.25 -45.68
CA ARG A 101 -17.79 -12.94 -46.79
C ARG A 101 -17.43 -14.41 -46.93
N PHE A 102 -16.40 -14.90 -46.23
CA PHE A 102 -16.08 -16.33 -46.19
C PHE A 102 -15.78 -16.76 -44.77
N GLY A 103 -16.17 -18.00 -44.45
CA GLY A 103 -16.47 -18.51 -43.11
C GLY A 103 -15.39 -18.38 -42.04
N VAL A 104 -15.76 -18.79 -40.83
CA VAL A 104 -15.00 -18.86 -39.57
C VAL A 104 -13.48 -19.03 -39.76
N GLN A 105 -12.78 -17.95 -40.11
CA GLN A 105 -11.33 -18.00 -40.32
C GLN A 105 -10.66 -17.57 -39.01
N ALA A 106 -10.55 -18.59 -38.15
CA ALA A 106 -9.67 -18.79 -37.01
C ALA A 106 -9.01 -17.54 -36.42
N LEU A 107 -9.51 -17.10 -35.27
CA LEU A 107 -8.70 -16.28 -34.38
C LEU A 107 -7.48 -17.14 -34.00
N GLN A 108 -6.30 -16.87 -34.56
CA GLN A 108 -5.08 -17.61 -34.26
C GLN A 108 -4.26 -16.85 -33.22
N TRP A 109 -3.76 -17.57 -32.22
CA TRP A 109 -2.91 -16.99 -31.17
C TRP A 109 -1.68 -16.32 -31.81
N PRO A 110 -1.43 -15.02 -31.57
CA PRO A 110 -0.44 -14.27 -32.33
C PRO A 110 1.00 -14.42 -31.82
N PHE A 111 1.22 -15.26 -30.80
CA PHE A 111 2.52 -15.47 -30.18
C PHE A 111 2.98 -16.91 -30.30
N THR A 112 4.28 -17.07 -30.50
CA THR A 112 4.96 -18.34 -30.22
C THR A 112 5.17 -18.50 -28.72
N SER A 113 5.29 -19.75 -28.24
CA SER A 113 5.54 -20.02 -26.82
C SER A 113 6.81 -19.32 -26.30
N LYS A 114 7.88 -19.23 -27.11
CA LYS A 114 9.09 -18.46 -26.78
C LYS A 114 8.83 -16.95 -26.58
N GLN A 115 7.94 -16.37 -27.38
CA GLN A 115 7.55 -14.96 -27.19
C GLN A 115 6.73 -14.79 -25.91
N VAL A 116 5.87 -15.76 -25.59
CA VAL A 116 5.12 -15.78 -24.33
C VAL A 116 6.06 -15.88 -23.14
N ASP A 117 7.07 -16.74 -23.19
CA ASP A 117 8.09 -16.84 -22.14
C ASP A 117 8.80 -15.52 -21.90
N LYS A 118 9.16 -14.81 -22.98
CA LYS A 118 9.77 -13.48 -22.89
C LYS A 118 8.82 -12.46 -22.24
N ILE A 119 7.55 -12.42 -22.66
CA ILE A 119 6.54 -11.53 -22.08
C ILE A 119 6.38 -11.81 -20.59
N VAL A 120 6.21 -13.08 -20.21
CA VAL A 120 6.04 -13.50 -18.81
C VAL A 120 7.27 -13.13 -17.99
N SER A 121 8.47 -13.35 -18.51
CA SER A 121 9.72 -13.02 -17.82
C SER A 121 9.91 -11.51 -17.64
N ASN A 122 9.58 -10.70 -18.66
CA ASN A 122 9.68 -9.25 -18.57
C ASN A 122 8.70 -8.69 -17.53
N LEU A 123 7.44 -9.14 -17.58
CA LEU A 123 6.41 -8.74 -16.61
C LEU A 123 6.79 -9.15 -15.18
N GLU A 124 7.39 -10.33 -14.99
CA GLU A 124 7.90 -10.73 -13.67
C GLU A 124 9.07 -9.84 -13.23
N GLY A 125 9.99 -9.50 -14.13
CA GLY A 125 11.09 -8.57 -13.84
C GLY A 125 10.61 -7.19 -13.38
N TYR A 126 9.56 -6.65 -14.00
CA TYR A 126 8.93 -5.40 -13.56
C TYR A 126 8.31 -5.55 -12.16
N LYS A 127 7.57 -6.62 -11.91
CA LYS A 127 6.99 -6.90 -10.59
C LYS A 127 8.08 -6.93 -9.50
N GLN A 128 9.19 -7.60 -9.75
CA GLN A 128 10.32 -7.66 -8.83
C GLN A 128 10.94 -6.28 -8.60
N THR A 129 11.15 -5.52 -9.67
CA THR A 129 11.70 -4.16 -9.61
C THR A 129 10.80 -3.24 -8.76
N PHE A 130 9.49 -3.28 -9.01
CA PHE A 130 8.50 -2.52 -8.25
C PHE A 130 8.49 -2.92 -6.77
N SER A 131 8.48 -4.22 -6.49
CA SER A 131 8.51 -4.75 -5.12
C SER A 131 9.77 -4.30 -4.38
N LEU A 132 10.95 -4.38 -5.00
CA LEU A 132 12.21 -4.01 -4.37
C LEU A 132 12.24 -2.53 -4.02
N ALA A 133 11.84 -1.65 -4.93
CA ALA A 133 11.84 -0.21 -4.64
C ALA A 133 10.83 0.16 -3.54
N LEU A 134 9.65 -0.47 -3.52
CA LEU A 134 8.69 -0.26 -2.44
C LEU A 134 9.21 -0.75 -1.09
N GLN A 135 9.95 -1.88 -1.07
CA GLN A 135 10.60 -2.37 0.15
C GLN A 135 11.66 -1.40 0.66
N VAL A 136 12.47 -0.81 -0.23
CA VAL A 136 13.44 0.23 0.15
C VAL A 136 12.75 1.44 0.79
N ASP A 137 11.69 1.96 0.16
CA ASP A 137 10.89 3.06 0.75
C ASP A 137 10.28 2.66 2.11
N GLN A 138 9.80 1.43 2.25
CA GLN A 138 9.26 0.92 3.51
C GLN A 138 10.33 0.83 4.61
N THR A 139 11.55 0.39 4.29
CA THR A 139 12.65 0.34 5.24
C THR A 139 13.07 1.74 5.69
N ASP A 140 13.16 2.69 4.76
CA ASP A 140 13.46 4.10 5.09
C ASP A 140 12.40 4.69 6.05
N LEU A 141 11.13 4.39 5.79
CA LEU A 141 10.02 4.79 6.68
C LEU A 141 10.09 4.15 8.06
N MET A 142 10.51 2.90 8.15
CA MET A 142 10.69 2.22 9.44
C MET A 142 11.82 2.86 10.24
N LEU A 143 12.91 3.27 9.59
CA LEU A 143 14.02 3.97 10.24
C LEU A 143 13.62 5.38 10.70
N ASP A 144 12.82 6.12 9.92
CA ASP A 144 12.26 7.42 10.34
C ASP A 144 11.34 7.28 11.57
N VAL A 145 10.55 6.21 11.66
CA VAL A 145 9.71 5.91 12.83
C VAL A 145 10.57 5.58 14.05
N ASP A 146 11.61 4.76 13.89
CA ASP A 146 12.53 4.39 14.96
C ASP A 146 13.21 5.63 15.57
N GLN A 147 13.73 6.53 14.73
CA GLN A 147 14.32 7.79 15.16
C GLN A 147 13.33 8.69 15.92
N LYS A 148 12.08 8.76 15.46
CA LYS A 148 11.05 9.55 16.16
C LYS A 148 10.67 8.95 17.50
N LEU A 149 10.67 7.62 17.61
CA LEU A 149 10.40 6.93 18.87
C LEU A 149 11.51 7.17 19.89
N ASP A 150 12.77 7.20 19.46
CA ASP A 150 13.91 7.56 20.31
C ASP A 150 13.76 8.98 20.87
N LEU A 151 13.38 9.95 20.03
CA LEU A 151 13.15 11.33 20.47
C LEU A 151 12.02 11.42 21.51
N VAL A 152 10.91 10.69 21.31
CA VAL A 152 9.80 10.64 22.28
C VAL A 152 10.26 10.03 23.61
N THR A 153 11.09 9.00 23.56
CA THR A 153 11.67 8.37 24.76
C THR A 153 12.56 9.34 25.54
N LEU A 154 13.39 10.11 24.84
CA LEU A 154 14.22 11.16 25.44
C LEU A 154 13.38 12.27 26.09
N ASP A 155 12.32 12.73 25.42
CA ASP A 155 11.39 13.73 25.97
C ASP A 155 10.67 13.22 27.22
N ALA A 156 10.22 11.97 27.20
CA ALA A 156 9.60 11.33 28.36
C ALA A 156 10.58 11.23 29.55
N HIS A 157 11.84 10.89 29.30
CA HIS A 157 12.89 10.89 30.32
C HIS A 157 13.16 12.29 30.88
N SER A 158 13.21 13.31 30.01
CA SER A 158 13.40 14.70 30.41
C SER A 158 12.25 15.20 31.30
N LEU A 159 11.02 14.88 30.93
CA LEU A 159 9.82 15.17 31.73
C LEU A 159 9.85 14.45 33.08
N HIS A 160 10.20 13.16 33.11
CA HIS A 160 10.33 12.39 34.35
C HIS A 160 11.35 13.02 35.30
N ARG A 161 12.51 13.47 34.78
CA ARG A 161 13.52 14.17 35.57
C ARG A 161 13.05 15.52 36.10
N LYS A 162 12.27 16.28 35.32
CA LYS A 162 11.70 17.57 35.75
C LYS A 162 10.61 17.39 36.79
N LEU A 163 9.80 16.35 36.65
CA LEU A 163 8.77 15.95 37.61
C LEU A 163 9.34 14.98 38.65
N ASP A 164 10.47 15.37 39.26
CA ASP A 164 11.00 14.62 40.39
C ASP A 164 10.11 14.87 41.61
N LEU A 165 9.05 14.04 41.73
CA LEU A 165 8.07 14.11 42.80
C LEU A 165 8.72 13.97 44.18
N ALA A 166 9.90 13.35 44.27
CA ALA A 166 10.65 13.24 45.52
C ALA A 166 11.26 14.58 45.97
N ARG A 167 11.38 15.57 45.06
CA ARG A 167 11.87 16.91 45.37
C ARG A 167 10.76 17.93 45.61
N LEU A 168 9.50 17.55 45.39
CA LEU A 168 8.39 18.45 45.72
C LEU A 168 8.35 18.67 47.23
N PRO A 169 8.31 19.93 47.70
CA PRO A 169 8.21 20.20 49.12
C PRO A 169 6.89 19.62 49.63
N ILE A 170 6.96 18.85 50.71
CA ILE A 170 5.77 18.39 51.40
C ILE A 170 5.11 19.63 52.01
N ALA A 171 3.87 19.91 51.61
CA ALA A 171 3.10 21.00 52.19
C ALA A 171 2.94 20.79 53.71
N GLN A 172 3.13 21.85 54.48
CA GLN A 172 3.02 21.80 55.94
C GLN A 172 1.62 21.29 56.34
N GLY A 173 1.55 20.27 57.20
CA GLY A 173 0.28 19.63 57.60
C GLY A 173 -0.13 18.43 56.71
N ALA A 174 0.40 18.29 55.50
CA ALA A 174 0.00 17.23 54.56
C ALA A 174 0.72 15.88 54.78
N CYS A 175 1.74 15.81 55.63
CA CYS A 175 2.37 14.53 55.94
C CYS A 175 1.48 13.67 56.84
N TYR A 176 1.47 12.36 56.57
CA TYR A 176 0.82 11.38 57.43
C TYR A 176 1.38 11.49 58.85
N ASN A 177 0.51 11.73 59.83
CA ASN A 177 0.87 12.01 61.23
C ASN A 177 1.73 13.28 61.44
N SER A 178 1.49 14.33 60.64
CA SER A 178 2.10 15.64 60.88
C SER A 178 1.86 16.13 62.31
N ARG A 179 2.94 16.54 63.00
CA ARG A 179 2.86 17.15 64.33
C ARG A 179 2.04 18.44 64.34
N ASN A 180 2.03 19.15 63.22
CA ASN A 180 1.23 20.37 63.04
C ASN A 180 -0.28 20.13 63.15
N GLU A 181 -0.73 18.89 62.91
CA GLU A 181 -2.14 18.48 63.00
C GLU A 181 -2.51 17.95 64.39
N GLU A 182 -1.58 17.91 65.36
CA GLU A 182 -1.83 17.38 66.71
C GLU A 182 -2.93 18.14 67.46
N HIS A 183 -3.12 19.42 67.16
CA HIS A 183 -4.10 20.30 67.77
C HIS A 183 -5.37 20.51 66.92
N ASN A 184 -5.40 19.97 65.70
CA ASN A 184 -6.57 20.05 64.85
C ASN A 184 -7.63 19.03 65.30
N ALA A 185 -8.89 19.30 64.98
CA ALA A 185 -9.98 18.39 65.29
C ALA A 185 -9.70 17.05 64.58
N ARG A 186 -9.40 16.00 65.35
CA ARG A 186 -9.31 14.65 64.81
C ARG A 186 -10.67 14.27 64.24
N CYS A 187 -10.68 13.51 63.14
CA CYS A 187 -11.90 12.87 62.68
C CYS A 187 -12.56 12.16 63.86
N LEU A 188 -13.89 12.28 63.97
CA LEU A 188 -14.62 11.60 65.02
C LEU A 188 -14.32 10.09 64.96
N PRO A 189 -14.21 9.40 66.11
CA PRO A 189 -14.04 7.95 66.11
C PRO A 189 -15.13 7.31 65.24
N ASN A 190 -14.74 6.33 64.43
CA ASN A 190 -15.65 5.58 63.54
C ASN A 190 -16.24 6.38 62.36
N THR A 191 -15.72 7.57 62.00
CA THR A 191 -16.13 8.26 60.75
C THR A 191 -15.95 7.37 59.52
N ARG A 192 -14.86 6.59 59.45
CA ARG A 192 -14.64 5.63 58.35
C ARG A 192 -15.75 4.59 58.28
N THR A 193 -16.16 4.04 59.41
CA THR A 193 -17.18 2.99 59.50
C THR A 193 -18.55 3.53 59.11
N LYS A 194 -18.92 4.73 59.59
CA LYS A 194 -20.17 5.41 59.21
C LYS A 194 -20.25 5.72 57.72
N LEU A 195 -19.19 6.32 57.16
CA LEU A 195 -19.15 6.60 55.73
C LEU A 195 -19.29 5.31 54.92
N LEU A 196 -18.59 4.23 55.30
CA LEU A 196 -18.71 2.94 54.64
C LEU A 196 -20.17 2.41 54.66
N ASP A 197 -20.87 2.44 55.79
CA ASP A 197 -22.29 2.03 55.82
C ASP A 197 -23.15 2.89 54.86
N ASP A 198 -22.92 4.21 54.82
CA ASP A 198 -23.70 5.13 53.98
C ASP A 198 -23.49 4.91 52.46
N ILE A 199 -22.31 4.47 52.01
CA ILE A 199 -22.04 4.20 50.58
C ILE A 199 -22.26 2.75 50.17
N THR A 200 -22.43 1.83 51.11
CA THR A 200 -22.70 0.40 50.79
C THR A 200 -24.19 0.05 50.85
N THR A 201 -25.06 1.04 51.07
CA THR A 201 -26.53 0.93 51.07
C THR A 201 -27.11 1.48 49.76
#